data_AF-A0A2X1QB92-F1
#
_entry.id   AF-A0A2X1QB92-F1
#
_cell.length_a   1.000
_cell.length_b   1.000
_cell.length_c   1.000
_cell.angle_alpha   90.00
_cell.angle_beta   90.00
_cell.angle_gamma   90.00
#
_symmetry.space_group_name_H-M   'P 1'
#
loop_
_entity.id
_entity.type
_entity.pdbx_description
1 polymer ?
#
loop_
_entity_poly.entity_id
_entity_poly.type
_entity_poly.pdbx_seq_one_letter_code
_entity_poly.pdbx_strand_id
1 'polypeptide(L)'
;MMHEIWWSLPLTLIVFFLARKLAARFKFPLLNPLLVAMVVIIPFLLLTGISYERYFAGSKVLNDLLQPAVVALAFPLYEQLHQIRARWKSIITICFIGSCVAMITGTTVALLMGATPQIAASILPKSVTTPIAMAVSGSIGGIPAISAVCVIFVGILGAVFGHTLLNLMRIRTKASRGLSMGHRLARPRHRPLRRAGLSGRRV
;
A
#
# COMPACT_ATOMS: atom_id res chain seq x y z
N MET A 1 -20.40 8.93 -20.28
CA MET A 1 -20.43 8.78 -18.81
C MET A 1 -21.00 7.42 -18.40
N MET A 2 -22.31 7.15 -18.57
CA MET A 2 -22.90 5.87 -18.14
C MET A 2 -22.33 4.66 -18.89
N HIS A 3 -22.18 4.72 -20.23
CA HIS A 3 -21.70 3.60 -21.04
C HIS A 3 -20.26 3.14 -20.72
N GLU A 4 -19.41 4.05 -20.20
CA GLU A 4 -18.01 3.72 -19.84
C GLU A 4 -17.94 2.86 -18.56
N ILE A 5 -18.90 3.05 -17.65
CA ILE A 5 -18.98 2.33 -16.38
C ILE A 5 -19.33 0.85 -16.62
N TRP A 6 -20.18 0.56 -17.60
CA TRP A 6 -20.66 -0.80 -17.88
C TRP A 6 -19.56 -1.74 -18.39
N TRP A 7 -18.50 -1.23 -19.01
CA TRP A 7 -17.40 -2.08 -19.49
C TRP A 7 -16.19 -2.05 -18.55
N SER A 8 -15.80 -0.89 -18.01
CA SER A 8 -14.55 -0.76 -17.25
C SER A 8 -14.64 -1.38 -15.85
N LEU A 9 -15.80 -1.25 -15.20
CA LEU A 9 -16.00 -1.70 -13.82
C LEU A 9 -16.03 -3.23 -13.73
N PRO A 10 -16.81 -3.96 -14.57
CA PRO A 10 -16.78 -5.43 -14.58
C PRO A 10 -15.42 -5.97 -15.00
N LEU A 11 -14.76 -5.34 -15.99
CA LEU A 11 -13.41 -5.72 -16.40
C LEU A 11 -12.43 -5.66 -15.24
N THR A 12 -12.40 -4.54 -14.51
CA THR A 12 -11.50 -4.34 -13.36
C THR A 12 -11.78 -5.38 -12.27
N LEU A 13 -13.05 -5.64 -11.98
CA LEU A 13 -13.45 -6.65 -10.99
C LEU A 13 -13.03 -8.05 -11.41
N ILE A 14 -13.33 -8.46 -12.65
CA ILE A 14 -13.00 -9.79 -13.17
C ILE A 14 -11.49 -10.01 -13.14
N VAL A 15 -10.71 -9.05 -13.66
CA VAL A 15 -9.25 -9.14 -13.65
C VAL A 15 -8.71 -9.19 -12.22
N PHE A 16 -9.23 -8.36 -11.31
CA PHE A 16 -8.81 -8.37 -9.91
C PHE A 16 -9.14 -9.70 -9.21
N PHE A 17 -10.32 -10.27 -9.42
CA PHE A 17 -10.70 -11.56 -8.82
C PHE A 17 -9.87 -12.72 -9.40
N LEU A 18 -9.60 -12.73 -10.70
CA LEU A 18 -8.69 -13.69 -11.34
C LEU A 18 -7.27 -13.57 -10.80
N ALA A 19 -6.74 -12.34 -10.73
CA ALA A 19 -5.44 -12.04 -10.15
C ALA A 19 -5.36 -12.50 -8.68
N ARG A 20 -6.42 -12.25 -7.90
CA ARG A 20 -6.51 -12.69 -6.50
C ARG A 20 -6.53 -14.21 -6.37
N LYS A 21 -7.28 -14.90 -7.23
CA LYS A 21 -7.33 -16.38 -7.25
C LYS A 21 -5.98 -16.97 -7.64
N LEU A 22 -5.28 -16.34 -8.59
CA LEU A 22 -3.95 -16.74 -9.03
C LEU A 22 -2.90 -16.52 -7.91
N ALA A 23 -2.91 -15.34 -7.29
CA ALA A 23 -2.06 -15.01 -6.14
C ALA A 23 -2.28 -15.93 -4.95
N ALA A 24 -3.52 -16.35 -4.69
CA ALA A 24 -3.82 -17.31 -3.62
C ALA A 24 -3.27 -18.71 -3.91
N ARG A 25 -3.18 -19.11 -5.19
CA ARG A 25 -2.66 -20.41 -5.62
C ARG A 25 -1.13 -20.45 -5.61
N PHE A 26 -0.50 -19.35 -6.01
CA PHE A 26 0.95 -19.21 -6.06
C PHE A 26 1.41 -18.23 -4.97
N LYS A 27 1.81 -18.76 -3.81
CA LYS A 27 2.26 -17.98 -2.63
C LYS A 27 3.63 -17.30 -2.82
N PHE A 28 3.85 -16.63 -3.95
CA PHE A 28 5.06 -15.86 -4.21
C PHE A 28 4.89 -14.40 -3.74
N PRO A 29 5.92 -13.79 -3.11
CA PRO A 29 5.86 -12.41 -2.62
C PRO A 29 5.58 -11.35 -3.70
N LEU A 30 5.96 -11.62 -4.95
CA LEU A 30 5.73 -10.71 -6.09
C LEU A 30 4.33 -10.85 -6.72
N LEU A 31 3.59 -11.91 -6.41
CA LEU A 31 2.24 -12.16 -6.93
C LEU A 31 1.20 -11.37 -6.11
N ASN A 32 1.42 -10.06 -5.95
CA ASN A 32 0.42 -9.19 -5.36
C ASN A 32 -0.74 -9.02 -6.36
N PRO A 33 -2.00 -9.31 -5.97
CA PRO A 33 -3.16 -9.16 -6.85
C PRO A 33 -3.24 -7.80 -7.54
N LEU A 34 -2.79 -6.72 -6.87
CA LEU A 34 -2.76 -5.38 -7.44
C LEU A 34 -1.74 -5.26 -8.58
N LEU A 35 -0.54 -5.81 -8.40
CA LEU A 35 0.54 -5.76 -9.38
C LEU A 35 0.15 -6.57 -10.63
N VAL A 36 -0.40 -7.77 -10.42
CA VAL A 36 -0.91 -8.63 -11.50
C VAL A 36 -2.03 -7.93 -12.26
N ALA A 37 -2.99 -7.32 -11.55
CA ALA A 37 -4.07 -6.58 -12.19
C ALA A 37 -3.54 -5.41 -13.05
N MET A 38 -2.57 -4.64 -12.55
CA MET A 38 -1.95 -3.56 -13.33
C MET A 38 -1.25 -4.08 -14.60
N VAL A 39 -0.46 -5.16 -14.48
CA VAL A 39 0.25 -5.76 -15.61
C VAL A 39 -0.70 -6.35 -16.66
N VAL A 40 -1.92 -6.73 -16.27
CA VAL A 40 -2.95 -7.20 -17.22
C VAL A 40 -3.74 -6.03 -17.83
N ILE A 41 -4.13 -5.04 -17.02
CA ILE A 41 -4.99 -3.93 -17.45
C ILE A 41 -4.25 -2.94 -18.34
N ILE A 42 -2.97 -2.64 -18.06
CA ILE A 42 -2.18 -1.68 -18.85
C ILE A 42 -2.03 -2.14 -20.31
N PRO A 43 -1.57 -3.36 -20.62
CA PRO A 43 -1.51 -3.85 -22.00
C PRO A 43 -2.89 -3.95 -22.64
N PHE A 44 -3.92 -4.34 -21.89
CA PHE A 44 -5.29 -4.40 -22.41
C PHE A 44 -5.78 -3.03 -22.88
N LEU A 45 -5.57 -1.97 -22.10
CA LEU A 45 -5.88 -0.58 -22.48
C LEU A 45 -5.11 -0.13 -23.72
N LEU A 46 -3.82 -0.48 -23.80
CA LEU A 46 -2.97 -0.16 -24.96
C LEU A 46 -3.45 -0.87 -26.23
N LEU A 47 -3.81 -2.16 -26.14
CA LEU A 47 -4.30 -2.94 -27.29
C LEU A 47 -5.68 -2.49 -27.77
N THR A 48 -6.55 -2.11 -26.84
CA THR A 48 -7.91 -1.62 -27.14
C THR A 48 -7.95 -0.15 -27.57
N GLY A 49 -6.84 0.59 -27.42
CA GLY A 49 -6.76 2.01 -27.77
C GLY A 49 -7.61 2.93 -26.89
N ILE A 50 -8.11 2.43 -25.75
CA ILE A 50 -8.98 3.21 -24.88
C ILE A 50 -8.14 4.20 -24.07
N SER A 51 -8.52 5.49 -24.14
CA SER A 51 -7.87 6.53 -23.32
C SER A 51 -8.01 6.24 -21.82
N TYR A 52 -6.93 6.46 -21.08
CA TYR A 52 -6.90 6.33 -19.62
C TYR A 52 -7.98 7.20 -18.95
N GLU A 53 -8.28 8.38 -19.50
CA GLU A 53 -9.31 9.26 -18.94
C GLU A 53 -10.70 8.62 -18.97
N ARG A 54 -11.02 7.87 -20.04
CA ARG A 54 -12.29 7.14 -20.15
C ARG A 54 -12.36 5.98 -19.16
N TYR A 55 -11.27 5.23 -19.01
CA TYR A 55 -11.17 4.16 -18.02
C TYR A 55 -11.29 4.68 -16.59
N PHE A 56 -10.65 5.81 -16.28
CA PHE A 56 -10.70 6.46 -14.98
C PHE A 56 -12.12 6.96 -14.67
N ALA A 57 -12.80 7.55 -15.65
CA ALA A 57 -14.20 7.97 -15.55
C ALA A 57 -15.17 6.79 -15.37
N GLY A 58 -14.96 5.67 -16.09
CA GLY A 58 -15.76 4.46 -15.92
C GLY A 58 -15.55 3.78 -14.55
N SER A 59 -14.37 3.96 -13.94
CA SER A 59 -14.05 3.45 -12.60
C SER A 59 -14.45 4.40 -11.46
N LYS A 60 -15.23 5.46 -11.76
CA LYS A 60 -15.62 6.48 -10.78
C LYS A 60 -16.23 5.90 -9.50
N VAL A 61 -17.10 4.90 -9.61
CA VAL A 61 -17.72 4.24 -8.45
C VAL A 61 -16.67 3.64 -7.51
N LEU A 62 -15.62 3.01 -8.04
CA LEU A 62 -14.53 2.48 -7.24
C LEU A 62 -13.74 3.62 -6.60
N ASN A 63 -13.44 4.69 -7.35
CA ASN A 63 -12.73 5.86 -6.83
C ASN A 63 -13.51 6.58 -5.72
N ASP A 64 -14.83 6.71 -5.85
CA ASP A 64 -15.69 7.30 -4.83
C ASP A 64 -15.70 6.42 -3.56
N LEU A 65 -15.71 5.08 -3.71
CA LEU A 65 -15.61 4.13 -2.60
C LEU A 65 -14.23 4.12 -1.94
N LEU A 66 -13.16 4.58 -2.61
CA LEU A 66 -11.84 4.70 -1.98
C LEU A 66 -11.84 5.71 -0.84
N GLN A 67 -12.65 6.78 -0.93
CA GLN A 67 -12.72 7.83 0.09
C GLN A 67 -13.23 7.28 1.45
N PRO A 68 -14.41 6.66 1.55
CA PRO A 68 -14.87 6.05 2.80
C PRO A 68 -13.99 4.87 3.23
N ALA A 69 -13.36 4.15 2.30
CA ALA A 69 -12.39 3.11 2.64
C ALA A 69 -11.15 3.69 3.35
N VAL A 70 -10.62 4.84 2.91
CA VAL A 70 -9.51 5.54 3.57
C VAL A 70 -9.90 5.99 4.97
N VAL A 71 -11.12 6.49 5.15
CA VAL A 71 -11.65 6.85 6.47
C VAL A 71 -11.80 5.62 7.37
N ALA A 72 -12.31 4.50 6.84
CA ALA A 72 -12.41 3.25 7.57
C ALA A 72 -11.03 2.69 8.00
N LEU A 73 -9.97 2.91 7.20
CA LEU A 73 -8.59 2.57 7.57
C LEU A 73 -8.05 3.41 8.74
N ALA A 74 -8.66 4.56 9.07
CA ALA A 74 -8.31 5.32 10.26
C ALA A 74 -8.84 4.69 11.56
N PHE A 75 -9.87 3.83 11.49
CA PHE A 75 -10.43 3.14 12.65
C PHE A 75 -9.40 2.27 13.43
N PRO A 76 -8.62 1.36 12.81
CA PRO A 76 -7.60 0.60 13.54
C PRO A 76 -6.52 1.48 14.17
N LEU A 77 -6.25 2.66 13.59
CA LEU A 77 -5.34 3.65 14.18
C LEU A 77 -5.95 4.27 15.43
N TYR A 78 -7.26 4.54 15.41
CA TYR A 78 -8.02 5.04 16.55
C TYR A 78 -8.03 4.06 17.74
N GLU A 79 -8.19 2.75 17.49
CA GLU A 79 -8.09 1.74 18.56
C GLU A 79 -6.70 1.72 19.24
N GLN A 80 -5.64 2.01 18.48
CA GLN A 80 -4.26 2.02 18.99
C GLN A 80 -3.80 3.40 19.46
N LEU A 81 -4.69 4.40 19.48
CA LEU A 81 -4.35 5.80 19.74
C LEU A 81 -3.77 6.00 21.14
N HIS A 82 -4.15 5.18 22.13
CA HIS A 82 -3.53 5.18 23.46
C HIS A 82 -2.03 4.81 23.40
N GLN A 83 -1.65 3.80 22.60
CA GLN A 83 -0.26 3.38 22.46
C GLN A 83 0.56 4.40 21.67
N ILE A 84 -0.07 5.01 20.65
CA ILE A 84 0.53 6.09 19.85
C ILE A 84 0.75 7.33 20.72
N ARG A 85 -0.24 7.71 21.53
CA ARG A 85 -0.15 8.84 22.47
C ARG A 85 0.96 8.64 23.50
N ALA A 86 1.26 7.41 23.91
CA ALA A 86 2.40 7.16 24.80
C ALA A 86 3.77 7.44 24.13
N ARG A 87 3.86 7.41 22.79
CA ARG A 87 5.12 7.55 22.03
C ARG A 87 5.05 8.63 20.95
N TRP A 88 4.09 9.55 21.03
CA TRP A 88 3.73 10.48 19.96
C TRP A 88 4.90 11.35 19.51
N LYS A 89 5.70 11.86 20.45
CA LYS A 89 6.88 12.69 20.14
C LYS A 89 7.85 11.94 19.23
N SER A 90 8.18 10.70 19.58
CA SER A 90 9.10 9.87 18.80
C SER A 90 8.53 9.54 17.42
N ILE A 91 7.24 9.18 17.33
CA ILE A 91 6.59 8.84 16.06
C ILE A 91 6.57 10.06 15.12
N ILE A 92 6.15 11.22 15.61
CA ILE A 92 6.08 12.44 14.79
C ILE A 92 7.47 12.85 14.32
N THR A 93 8.48 12.88 15.20
CA THR A 93 9.84 13.26 14.80
C THR A 93 10.42 12.32 13.74
N ILE A 94 10.26 10.99 13.91
CA ILE A 94 10.76 10.01 12.94
C ILE A 94 10.00 10.11 11.61
N CYS A 95 8.67 10.22 11.64
CA CYS A 95 7.86 10.37 10.43
C CYS A 95 8.18 11.68 9.70
N PHE A 96 8.41 12.77 10.43
CA PHE A 96 8.74 14.06 9.85
C PHE A 96 10.11 14.00 9.15
N ILE A 97 11.15 13.56 9.86
CA ILE A 97 12.49 13.41 9.30
C ILE A 97 12.46 12.44 8.11
N GLY A 98 11.82 11.28 8.26
CA GLY A 98 11.71 10.28 7.20
C GLY A 98 10.96 10.80 5.96
N SER A 99 9.89 11.57 6.16
CA SER A 99 9.14 12.17 5.04
C SER A 99 9.95 13.26 4.35
N CYS A 100 10.60 14.16 5.09
CA CYS A 100 11.46 15.20 4.52
C CYS A 100 12.61 14.57 3.72
N VAL A 101 13.30 13.59 4.29
CA VAL A 101 14.38 12.86 3.59
C VAL A 101 13.85 12.17 2.35
N ALA A 102 12.72 11.46 2.44
CA ALA A 102 12.13 10.76 1.30
C ALA A 102 11.65 11.69 0.17
N MET A 103 11.13 12.87 0.51
CA MET A 103 10.70 13.90 -0.44
C MET A 103 11.91 14.56 -1.10
N ILE A 104 12.88 15.04 -0.32
CA ILE A 104 14.08 15.72 -0.84
C ILE A 104 14.87 14.78 -1.73
N THR A 105 15.20 13.58 -1.25
CA THR A 105 15.96 12.60 -2.04
C THR A 105 15.23 12.20 -3.32
N GLY A 106 13.92 11.92 -3.23
CA GLY A 106 13.12 11.54 -4.40
C GLY A 106 13.04 12.65 -5.45
N THR A 107 12.76 13.88 -5.03
CA THR A 107 12.63 15.02 -5.93
C THR A 107 13.97 15.44 -6.52
N THR A 108 15.04 15.48 -5.72
CA THR A 108 16.38 15.82 -6.22
C THR A 108 16.84 14.80 -7.25
N VAL A 109 16.68 13.50 -7.01
CA VAL A 109 17.03 12.47 -8.00
C VAL A 109 16.19 12.61 -9.26
N ALA A 110 14.88 12.84 -9.14
CA ALA A 110 14.01 13.04 -10.30
C ALA A 110 14.43 14.26 -11.15
N LEU A 111 14.75 15.38 -10.50
CA LEU A 111 15.21 16.60 -11.18
C LEU A 111 16.59 16.40 -11.84
N LEU A 112 17.51 15.70 -11.18
CA LEU A 112 18.82 15.36 -11.74
C LEU A 112 18.71 14.44 -12.97
N MET A 113 17.69 13.58 -13.01
CA MET A 113 17.38 12.75 -14.18
C MET A 113 16.63 13.51 -15.30
N GLY A 114 16.40 14.82 -15.14
CA GLY A 114 15.73 15.66 -16.13
C GLY A 114 14.20 15.59 -16.10
N ALA A 115 13.59 15.19 -14.98
CA ALA A 115 12.13 15.17 -14.86
C ALA A 115 11.54 16.59 -14.94
N THR A 116 10.41 16.74 -15.64
CA THR A 116 9.69 18.00 -15.70
C THR A 116 9.13 18.39 -14.32
N PRO A 117 8.87 19.69 -14.06
CA PRO A 117 8.26 20.13 -12.81
C PRO A 117 6.93 19.42 -12.50
N GLN A 118 6.11 19.09 -13.51
CA GLN A 118 4.87 18.34 -13.30
C GLN A 118 5.12 16.89 -12.83
N ILE A 119 6.14 16.22 -13.37
CA ILE A 119 6.50 14.86 -12.96
C ILE A 119 7.11 14.88 -11.56
N ALA A 120 7.98 15.85 -11.27
CA ALA A 120 8.54 16.06 -9.95
C ALA A 120 7.43 16.29 -8.89
N ALA A 121 6.43 17.11 -9.22
CA ALA A 121 5.26 17.33 -8.39
C ALA A 121 4.46 16.04 -8.14
N SER A 122 4.40 15.14 -9.12
CA SER A 122 3.71 13.85 -9.00
C SER A 122 4.45 12.84 -8.11
N ILE A 123 5.78 12.92 -8.07
CA ILE A 123 6.67 12.03 -7.31
C ILE A 123 6.78 12.47 -5.84
N LEU A 124 6.60 13.76 -5.53
CA LEU A 124 6.66 14.30 -4.17
C LEU A 124 5.85 13.46 -3.15
N PRO A 125 4.56 13.15 -3.38
CA PRO A 125 3.76 12.36 -2.44
C PRO A 125 3.94 10.84 -2.55
N LYS A 126 5.07 10.32 -3.06
CA LYS A 126 5.30 8.86 -3.20
C LYS A 126 5.23 8.03 -1.91
N SER A 127 5.32 8.69 -0.75
CA SER A 127 5.39 8.04 0.57
C SER A 127 4.04 7.95 1.31
N VAL A 128 2.97 8.53 0.76
CA VAL A 128 1.60 8.42 1.31
C VAL A 128 0.81 7.32 0.62
N THR A 129 -0.38 6.98 1.15
CA THR A 129 -1.27 5.99 0.53
C THR A 129 -1.80 6.52 -0.80
N THR A 130 -2.01 5.61 -1.76
CA THR A 130 -2.35 5.94 -3.15
C THR A 130 -3.46 6.98 -3.29
N PRO A 131 -4.62 6.89 -2.59
CA PRO A 131 -5.68 7.89 -2.74
C PRO A 131 -5.27 9.27 -2.22
N ILE A 132 -4.51 9.34 -1.13
CA ILE A 132 -4.01 10.59 -0.57
C ILE A 132 -2.96 11.21 -1.50
N ALA A 133 -2.06 10.39 -2.05
CA ALA A 133 -1.03 10.85 -2.97
C ALA A 133 -1.63 11.43 -4.26
N MET A 134 -2.65 10.77 -4.82
CA MET A 134 -3.37 11.25 -5.99
C MET A 134 -4.05 12.59 -5.74
N ALA A 135 -4.71 12.75 -4.58
CA ALA A 135 -5.35 14.01 -4.20
C ALA A 135 -4.32 15.15 -4.03
N VAL A 136 -3.24 14.90 -3.28
CA VAL A 136 -2.17 15.88 -3.07
C VAL A 136 -1.50 16.25 -4.39
N SER A 137 -1.16 15.25 -5.22
CA SER A 137 -0.57 15.47 -6.56
C SER A 137 -1.47 16.33 -7.43
N GLY A 138 -2.78 16.12 -7.41
CA GLY A 138 -3.72 16.95 -8.15
C GLY A 138 -3.75 18.40 -7.65
N SER A 139 -3.69 18.61 -6.33
CA SER A 139 -3.67 19.96 -5.74
C SER A 139 -2.39 20.75 -6.03
N ILE A 140 -1.25 20.07 -6.26
CA ILE A 140 0.04 20.70 -6.56
C ILE A 140 0.37 20.76 -8.06
N GLY A 141 -0.59 20.45 -8.94
CA GLY A 141 -0.41 20.53 -10.40
C GLY A 141 0.38 19.36 -11.02
N GLY A 142 0.53 18.24 -10.30
CA GLY A 142 1.06 16.99 -10.82
C GLY A 142 -0.02 16.14 -11.52
N ILE A 143 0.40 14.98 -12.04
CA ILE A 143 -0.44 14.00 -12.71
C ILE A 143 -0.77 12.87 -11.71
N PRO A 144 -2.02 12.77 -11.20
CA PRO A 144 -2.39 11.80 -10.18
C PRO A 144 -2.09 10.34 -10.58
N ALA A 145 -2.22 10.00 -11.86
CA ALA A 145 -1.93 8.68 -12.39
C ALA A 145 -0.46 8.26 -12.17
N ILE A 146 0.49 9.17 -12.42
CA ILE A 146 1.93 8.93 -12.20
C ILE A 146 2.18 8.74 -10.71
N SER A 147 1.59 9.59 -9.87
CA SER A 147 1.70 9.49 -8.42
C SER A 147 1.23 8.13 -7.90
N ALA A 148 0.09 7.64 -8.40
CA ALA A 148 -0.45 6.34 -8.01
C ALA A 148 0.52 5.19 -8.32
N VAL A 149 1.12 5.19 -9.52
CA VAL A 149 2.09 4.18 -9.93
C VAL A 149 3.35 4.24 -9.05
N CYS A 150 3.88 5.44 -8.79
CA CYS A 150 5.04 5.62 -7.92
C CYS A 150 4.81 5.08 -6.51
N VAL A 151 3.65 5.40 -5.90
CA VAL A 151 3.28 4.92 -4.57
C VAL A 151 3.15 3.41 -4.54
N ILE A 152 2.47 2.81 -5.54
CA ILE A 152 2.29 1.37 -5.62
C ILE A 152 3.65 0.67 -5.75
N PHE A 153 4.54 1.19 -6.60
CA PHE A 153 5.87 0.64 -6.79
C PHE A 153 6.69 0.68 -5.50
N VAL A 154 6.75 1.84 -4.83
CA VAL A 154 7.43 1.98 -3.53
C VAL A 154 6.79 1.09 -2.46
N GLY A 155 5.46 1.01 -2.42
CA GLY A 155 4.74 0.17 -1.47
C GLY A 155 5.01 -1.32 -1.63
N ILE A 156 5.11 -1.80 -2.88
CA ILE A 156 5.46 -3.20 -3.17
C ILE A 156 6.91 -3.48 -2.81
N LEU A 157 7.85 -2.59 -3.17
CA LEU A 157 9.24 -2.71 -2.75
C LEU A 157 9.35 -2.72 -1.21
N GLY A 158 8.63 -1.85 -0.52
CA GLY A 158 8.57 -1.83 0.95
C GLY A 158 8.00 -3.11 1.55
N ALA A 159 6.96 -3.70 0.95
CA ALA A 159 6.39 -4.95 1.41
C ALA A 159 7.33 -6.15 1.20
N VAL A 160 8.05 -6.20 0.07
CA VAL A 160 8.98 -7.29 -0.27
C VAL A 160 10.29 -7.17 0.52
N PHE A 161 10.91 -6.00 0.54
CA PHE A 161 12.23 -5.79 1.16
C PHE A 161 12.16 -5.39 2.63
N GLY A 162 11.01 -4.92 3.13
CA GLY A 162 10.88 -4.38 4.48
C GLY A 162 11.23 -5.39 5.58
N HIS A 163 10.77 -6.65 5.45
CA HIS A 163 11.14 -7.69 6.41
C HIS A 163 12.63 -8.03 6.38
N THR A 164 13.23 -8.07 5.20
CA THR A 164 14.67 -8.33 5.01
C THR A 164 15.51 -7.21 5.63
N LEU A 165 15.12 -5.95 5.40
CA LEU A 165 15.80 -4.79 5.96
C LEU A 165 15.69 -4.76 7.50
N LEU A 166 14.51 -5.04 8.05
CA LEU A 166 14.31 -5.13 9.50
C LEU A 166 15.13 -6.27 10.14
N ASN A 167 15.33 -7.37 9.43
CA ASN A 167 16.18 -8.48 9.88
C ASN A 167 17.66 -8.08 9.84
N LEU A 168 18.10 -7.40 8.78
CA LEU A 168 19.48 -6.90 8.65
C LEU A 168 19.83 -5.91 9.76
N MET A 169 18.92 -4.99 10.09
CA MET A 169 19.07 -4.04 11.20
C MET A 169 18.88 -4.67 12.59
N ARG A 170 18.68 -6.00 12.67
CA ARG A 170 18.49 -6.77 13.93
C ARG A 170 17.33 -6.26 14.81
N ILE A 171 16.29 -5.66 14.21
CA ILE A 171 15.13 -5.15 14.94
C ILE A 171 14.16 -6.31 15.23
N ARG A 172 14.16 -6.77 16.49
CA ARG A 172 13.36 -7.93 16.96
C ARG A 172 12.03 -7.55 17.63
N THR A 173 11.86 -6.28 18.02
CA THR A 173 10.68 -5.83 18.78
C THR A 173 9.41 -5.87 17.92
N LYS A 174 8.39 -6.61 18.37
CA LYS A 174 7.12 -6.81 17.65
C LYS A 174 6.37 -5.49 17.38
N ALA A 175 6.39 -4.57 18.35
CA ALA A 175 5.76 -3.25 18.20
C ALA A 175 6.43 -2.43 17.08
N SER A 176 7.76 -2.37 17.06
CA SER A 176 8.52 -1.66 16.03
C SER A 176 8.29 -2.26 14.65
N ARG A 177 8.37 -3.60 14.51
CA ARG A 177 8.12 -4.27 13.22
C ARG A 177 6.69 -4.08 12.73
N GLY A 178 5.71 -4.13 13.64
CA GLY A 178 4.31 -3.92 13.29
C GLY A 178 4.03 -2.48 12.84
N LEU A 179 4.62 -1.49 13.53
CA LEU A 179 4.55 -0.08 13.15
C LEU A 179 5.24 0.17 11.80
N SER A 180 6.43 -0.39 11.57
CA SER A 180 7.17 -0.20 10.32
C SER A 180 6.52 -0.87 9.10
N MET A 181 5.93 -2.05 9.28
CA MET A 181 5.31 -2.79 8.18
C MET A 181 3.83 -2.45 7.96
N GLY A 182 3.22 -1.60 8.81
CA GLY A 182 1.80 -1.28 8.74
C GLY A 182 0.86 -2.47 8.97
N HIS A 183 1.39 -3.58 9.50
CA HIS A 183 0.64 -4.80 9.74
C HIS A 183 0.68 -5.18 11.22
N ARG A 184 -0.48 -5.52 11.76
CA ARG A 184 -0.57 -6.17 13.07
C ARG A 184 -0.01 -7.57 12.90
N LEU A 185 1.26 -7.79 13.26
CA LEU A 185 1.84 -9.14 13.35
C LEU A 185 0.90 -10.00 14.21
N ALA A 186 0.06 -10.78 13.54
CA ALA A 186 -0.88 -11.67 14.18
C ALA A 186 -0.07 -12.52 15.14
N ARG A 187 -0.52 -12.57 16.41
CA ARG A 187 0.05 -13.46 17.42
C ARG A 187 0.25 -14.83 16.77
N PRO A 188 1.38 -15.52 16.98
CA PRO A 188 1.45 -16.93 16.63
C PRO A 188 0.33 -17.62 17.43
N ARG A 189 -0.74 -17.97 16.73
CA ARG A 189 -1.79 -18.86 17.22
C ARG A 189 -1.12 -20.22 17.21
N HIS A 190 -0.70 -20.67 18.40
CA HIS A 190 -0.37 -22.04 18.82
C HIS A 190 0.77 -22.06 19.84
N ARG A 191 0.40 -21.97 21.13
CA ARG A 191 0.89 -22.97 22.10
C ARG A 191 -0.35 -23.73 22.56
N PRO A 192 -0.57 -24.98 22.13
CA PRO A 192 -1.57 -25.80 22.80
C PRO A 192 -1.13 -25.96 24.25
N LEU A 193 -2.06 -25.73 25.17
CA LEU A 193 -1.93 -26.07 26.58
C LEU A 193 -1.40 -27.50 26.68
N ARG A 194 -0.19 -27.64 27.20
CA ARG A 194 0.39 -28.94 27.51
C ARG A 194 -0.53 -29.55 28.58
N ARG A 195 -1.32 -30.56 28.18
CA ARG A 195 -2.05 -31.43 29.11
C ARG A 195 -1.07 -31.90 30.17
N ALA A 196 -1.26 -31.46 31.41
CA ALA A 196 -0.65 -32.12 32.55
C ALA A 196 -1.31 -33.49 32.66
N GLY A 197 -0.64 -34.48 32.09
CA GLY A 197 -0.99 -35.88 32.24
C GLY A 197 -0.82 -36.29 33.70
N LEU A 198 -1.87 -36.94 34.19
CA LEU A 198 -1.86 -38.03 35.15
C LEU A 198 -0.48 -38.72 35.24
N SER A 199 0.11 -38.70 36.43
CA SER A 199 0.95 -39.79 36.92
C SER A 199 0.80 -39.84 38.43
N GLY A 200 0.18 -40.91 38.92
CA GLY A 200 0.11 -41.21 40.33
C GLY A 200 1.46 -41.63 40.93
N ARG A 201 1.37 -41.97 42.22
CA ARG A 201 2.38 -42.54 43.14
C ARG A 201 3.36 -41.55 43.79
N ARG A 202 3.05 -41.19 45.03
CA ARG A 202 3.71 -41.81 46.20
C ARG A 202 2.92 -41.50 47.47
N VAL A 203 2.36 -42.56 48.06
CA VAL A 203 2.22 -42.73 49.51
C VAL A 203 3.57 -43.22 50.02
#